data_AF-A0A3C0XQP8-F1
#
_entry.id   AF-A0A3C0XQP8-F1
#
_cell.length_a   1.000
_cell.length_b   1.000
_cell.length_c   1.000
_cell.angle_alpha   90.00
_cell.angle_beta   90.00
_cell.angle_gamma   90.00
#
_symmetry.space_group_name_H-M   'P 1'
#
loop_
_entity.id
_entity.type
_entity.pdbx_description
1 polymer ?
#
loop_
_entity_poly.entity_id
_entity_poly.type
_entity_poly.pdbx_seq_one_letter_code
_entity_poly.pdbx_strand_id
1 'polypeptide(L)'
;MLIAAISAGGAVTALSARENQNEFLTTDEVAKRLRVHPTTILRRLGAVDDADPERIPAVRVGRVWRIPRREFEEWLARSSQAGRMTGRQRRLF
;
A
#
# COMPACT_ATOMS: atom_id res chain seq x y z
N MET A 1 16.70 4.91 46.80
CA MET A 1 15.54 4.53 45.97
C MET A 1 15.71 5.15 44.59
N LEU A 2 15.93 4.35 43.55
CA LEU A 2 15.72 4.78 42.16
C LEU A 2 15.30 3.54 41.37
N ILE A 3 14.04 3.49 40.93
CA ILE A 3 13.52 2.43 40.06
C ILE A 3 13.67 2.94 38.63
N ALA A 4 14.52 2.31 37.84
CA ALA A 4 14.63 2.56 36.41
C ALA A 4 13.36 2.05 35.71
N ALA A 5 12.63 2.95 35.05
CA ALA A 5 11.51 2.59 34.19
C ALA A 5 12.07 1.94 32.90
N ILE A 6 11.78 0.67 32.69
CA ILE A 6 12.13 -0.05 31.47
C ILE A 6 11.12 0.38 30.38
N SER A 7 11.60 1.09 29.37
CA SER A 7 10.85 1.52 28.19
C SER A 7 10.40 0.31 27.35
N ALA A 8 9.25 -0.27 27.69
CA ALA A 8 8.64 -1.38 26.95
C ALA A 8 8.01 -0.98 25.59
N GLY A 9 8.06 0.31 25.21
CA GLY A 9 7.35 0.83 24.03
C GLY A 9 8.01 0.56 22.67
N GLY A 10 9.32 0.30 22.61
CA GLY A 10 10.04 0.22 21.32
C GLY A 10 9.85 -1.10 20.56
N ALA A 11 9.77 -2.23 21.28
CA ALA A 11 9.72 -3.56 20.67
C ALA A 11 8.33 -3.88 20.09
N VAL A 12 7.26 -3.43 20.76
CA VAL A 12 5.87 -3.66 20.30
C VAL A 12 5.58 -2.91 19.00
N THR A 13 6.09 -1.68 18.84
CA THR A 13 5.92 -0.91 17.58
C THR A 13 6.64 -1.55 16.41
N ALA A 14 7.85 -2.07 16.60
CA ALA A 14 8.62 -2.70 15.53
C ALA A 14 8.03 -4.05 15.10
N LEU A 15 7.45 -4.83 16.03
CA LEU A 15 6.78 -6.09 15.70
C LEU A 15 5.47 -5.84 14.95
N SER A 16 4.62 -4.94 15.44
CA SER A 16 3.37 -4.59 14.74
C SER A 16 3.63 -4.00 13.36
N ALA A 17 4.65 -3.16 13.19
CA ALA A 17 5.02 -2.64 11.87
C ALA A 17 5.50 -3.73 10.89
N ARG A 18 6.10 -4.82 11.40
CA ARG A 18 6.51 -5.97 10.58
C ARG A 18 5.35 -6.89 10.25
N GLU A 19 4.43 -7.13 11.18
CA GLU A 19 3.20 -7.87 10.93
C GLU A 19 2.36 -7.17 9.86
N ASN A 20 2.21 -5.85 9.97
CA ASN A 20 1.51 -5.04 8.97
C ASN A 20 2.15 -5.17 7.57
N GLN A 21 3.48 -5.27 7.45
CA GLN A 21 4.14 -5.38 6.14
C GLN A 21 3.81 -6.67 5.38
N ASN A 22 3.41 -7.72 6.08
CA ASN A 22 3.05 -9.01 5.48
C ASN A 22 1.52 -9.15 5.25
N GLU A 23 0.75 -8.10 5.53
CA GLU A 23 -0.70 -8.10 5.34
C GLU A 23 -1.09 -7.86 3.88
N PHE A 24 -2.24 -8.41 3.50
CA PHE A 24 -2.89 -8.15 2.22
C PHE A 24 -4.09 -7.25 2.41
N LEU A 25 -4.20 -6.26 1.53
CA LEU A 25 -5.34 -5.38 1.42
C LEU A 25 -6.34 -5.92 0.40
N THR A 26 -7.60 -5.65 0.66
CA THR A 26 -8.70 -5.79 -0.27
C THR A 26 -8.82 -4.57 -1.17
N THR A 27 -9.48 -4.74 -2.32
CA THR A 27 -9.84 -3.62 -3.21
C THR A 27 -10.59 -2.52 -2.47
N ASP A 28 -11.52 -2.88 -1.58
CA ASP A 28 -12.35 -1.90 -0.85
C ASP A 28 -11.54 -1.11 0.18
N GLU A 29 -10.58 -1.73 0.86
CA GLU A 29 -9.69 -1.02 1.79
C GLU A 29 -8.79 -0.02 1.06
N VAL A 30 -8.24 -0.42 -0.09
CA VAL A 30 -7.45 0.48 -0.92
C VAL A 30 -8.30 1.62 -1.49
N ALA A 31 -9.52 1.32 -1.95
CA ALA A 31 -10.46 2.31 -2.45
C ALA A 31 -10.82 3.35 -1.38
N LYS A 32 -11.16 2.90 -0.16
CA LYS A 32 -11.42 3.77 0.99
C LYS A 32 -10.20 4.64 1.32
N ARG A 33 -9.00 4.04 1.35
CA ARG A 33 -7.76 4.75 1.68
C ARG A 33 -7.43 5.84 0.67
N LEU A 34 -7.55 5.55 -0.61
CA LEU A 34 -7.30 6.51 -1.68
C LEU A 34 -8.47 7.49 -1.91
N ARG A 35 -9.62 7.25 -1.25
CA ARG A 35 -10.87 8.00 -1.40
C ARG A 35 -11.38 8.00 -2.85
N VAL A 36 -11.39 6.82 -3.46
CA VAL A 36 -11.83 6.59 -4.84
C VAL A 36 -12.87 5.48 -4.89
N HIS A 37 -13.59 5.38 -6.00
CA HIS A 37 -14.52 4.27 -6.21
C HIS A 37 -13.77 2.94 -6.40
N PRO A 38 -14.25 1.80 -5.85
CA PRO A 38 -13.59 0.49 -6.02
C PRO A 38 -13.34 0.08 -7.48
N THR A 39 -14.24 0.46 -8.39
CA THR A 39 -14.06 0.23 -9.84
C THR A 39 -12.80 0.89 -10.39
N THR A 40 -12.42 2.06 -9.86
CA THR A 40 -11.18 2.75 -10.26
C THR A 40 -9.95 1.92 -9.87
N ILE A 41 -9.98 1.30 -8.68
CA ILE A 41 -8.93 0.38 -8.25
C ILE A 41 -8.90 -0.84 -9.16
N LEU A 42 -10.03 -1.51 -9.39
CA LEU A 42 -10.12 -2.69 -10.26
C LEU A 42 -9.53 -2.47 -11.65
N ARG A 43 -9.73 -1.29 -12.24
CA ARG A 43 -9.18 -0.93 -13.56
C ARG A 43 -7.66 -0.73 -13.57
N ARG A 44 -7.06 -0.42 -12.41
CA ARG A 44 -5.64 -0.16 -12.25
C ARG A 44 -4.86 -1.33 -11.68
N LEU A 45 -5.52 -2.40 -11.22
CA LEU A 45 -4.84 -3.59 -10.74
C LEU A 45 -4.07 -4.27 -11.89
N GLY A 46 -2.88 -4.75 -11.55
CA GLY A 46 -2.04 -5.61 -12.38
C GLY A 46 -1.48 -6.73 -11.52
N ALA A 47 -0.97 -7.78 -12.17
CA ALA A 47 -0.19 -8.80 -11.45
C ALA A 47 1.06 -8.14 -10.83
N VAL A 48 1.60 -8.70 -9.74
CA VAL A 48 2.87 -8.21 -9.17
C VAL A 48 4.02 -8.31 -10.19
N ASP A 49 3.98 -9.33 -11.04
CA ASP A 49 4.96 -9.57 -12.10
C ASP A 49 4.62 -8.87 -13.43
N ASP A 50 3.63 -7.96 -13.42
CA ASP A 50 3.23 -7.21 -14.61
C ASP A 50 4.34 -6.21 -15.00
N ALA A 51 4.58 -6.07 -16.30
CA ALA A 51 5.64 -5.22 -16.82
C ALA A 51 5.31 -3.72 -16.72
N ASP A 52 4.04 -3.39 -16.43
CA ASP A 52 3.55 -2.02 -16.34
C ASP A 52 3.71 -1.45 -14.90
N PRO A 53 4.68 -0.55 -14.67
CA PRO A 53 4.95 0.01 -13.35
C PRO A 53 3.85 0.98 -12.87
N GLU A 54 2.93 1.40 -13.75
CA GLU A 54 1.82 2.28 -13.38
C GLU A 54 0.67 1.53 -12.70
N ARG A 55 0.62 0.21 -12.84
CA ARG A 55 -0.42 -0.64 -12.24
C ARG A 55 -0.21 -0.85 -10.75
N ILE A 56 -1.33 -0.99 -10.05
CA ILE A 56 -1.34 -1.33 -8.63
C ILE A 56 -0.97 -2.83 -8.52
N PRO A 57 0.14 -3.17 -7.84
CA PRO A 57 0.59 -4.55 -7.72
C PRO A 57 -0.41 -5.38 -6.91
N ALA A 58 -0.87 -6.49 -7.47
CA ALA A 58 -1.83 -7.37 -6.84
C ALA A 58 -1.65 -8.84 -7.22
N VAL A 59 -2.07 -9.71 -6.33
CA VAL A 59 -2.10 -11.17 -6.52
C VAL A 59 -3.54 -11.62 -6.69
N ARG A 60 -3.80 -12.44 -7.72
CA ARG A 60 -5.13 -13.01 -7.96
C ARG A 60 -5.28 -14.28 -7.12
N VAL A 61 -6.18 -14.24 -6.14
CA VAL A 61 -6.54 -15.40 -5.31
C VAL A 61 -7.98 -15.80 -5.65
N GLY A 62 -8.12 -16.78 -6.53
CA GLY A 62 -9.41 -17.18 -7.08
C GLY A 62 -10.12 -16.04 -7.81
N ARG A 63 -11.27 -15.60 -7.28
CA ARG A 63 -12.07 -14.50 -7.85
C ARG A 63 -11.79 -13.14 -7.19
N VAL A 64 -10.82 -13.05 -6.29
CA VAL A 64 -10.54 -11.84 -5.51
C VAL A 64 -9.10 -11.39 -5.76
N TRP A 65 -8.90 -10.07 -5.79
CA TRP A 65 -7.57 -9.47 -5.83
C TRP A 65 -7.10 -9.18 -4.41
N ARG A 66 -5.85 -9.52 -4.12
CA ARG A 66 -5.17 -9.24 -2.87
C ARG A 66 -3.99 -8.34 -3.17
N ILE A 67 -3.88 -7.24 -2.43
CA ILE A 67 -2.90 -6.20 -2.68
C ILE A 67 -1.89 -6.29 -1.53
N PRO A 68 -0.68 -6.82 -1.77
CA PRO A 68 0.35 -6.87 -0.73
C PRO A 68 0.62 -5.46 -0.19
N ARG A 69 0.52 -5.27 1.14
CA ARG A 69 0.60 -3.92 1.71
C ARG A 69 1.95 -3.27 1.40
N ARG A 70 3.05 -4.00 1.55
CA ARG A 70 4.40 -3.48 1.31
C ARG A 70 4.56 -2.95 -0.12
N GLU A 71 4.25 -3.76 -1.12
CA GLU A 71 4.38 -3.44 -2.54
C GLU A 71 3.46 -2.27 -2.92
N PHE A 72 2.28 -2.20 -2.29
CA PHE A 72 1.36 -1.07 -2.45
C PHE A 72 1.94 0.24 -1.90
N GLU A 73 2.55 0.25 -0.71
CA GLU A 73 3.19 1.45 -0.16
C GLU A 73 4.37 1.88 -1.05
N GLU A 74 5.19 0.93 -1.51
CA GLU A 74 6.31 1.20 -2.41
C GLU A 74 5.83 1.79 -3.74
N TRP A 75 4.75 1.26 -4.31
CA TRP A 75 4.09 1.82 -5.50
C TRP A 75 3.59 3.24 -5.23
N LEU A 76 2.90 3.47 -4.11
CA LEU A 76 2.36 4.78 -3.77
C LEU A 76 3.45 5.85 -3.64
N ALA A 77 4.59 5.50 -3.05
CA ALA A 77 5.75 6.38 -2.94
C ALA A 77 6.30 6.76 -4.33
N ARG A 78 6.43 5.79 -5.25
CA ARG A 78 6.88 6.03 -6.64
C ARG A 78 5.88 6.86 -7.43
N SER A 79 4.59 6.53 -7.39
CA SER A 79 3.54 7.25 -8.13
C SER A 79 3.39 8.69 -7.65
N SER A 80 3.54 8.94 -6.34
CA SER A 80 3.51 10.29 -5.77
C SER A 80 4.72 11.13 -6.19
N GLN A 81 5.89 10.53 -6.43
CA GLN A 81 7.06 11.22 -6.95
C GLN A 81 6.93 11.51 -8.45
N ALA A 82 6.45 10.54 -9.24
CA ALA A 82 6.19 10.74 -10.67
C ALA A 82 5.20 11.89 -10.93
N GLY A 83 4.14 12.00 -10.11
CA GLY A 83 3.19 13.11 -10.18
C GLY A 83 3.80 14.48 -9.85
N ARG A 84 4.79 14.53 -8.95
CA ARG A 84 5.51 15.77 -8.60
C ARG A 84 6.50 16.19 -9.69
N MET A 85 7.25 15.26 -10.28
CA MET A 85 8.25 15.56 -11.30
C MET A 85 7.64 15.94 -12.65
N THR A 86 6.43 15.46 -12.95
CA THR A 86 5.75 15.76 -14.21
C THR A 86 5.16 17.16 -14.27
N GLY A 87 4.96 17.89 -13.15
CA GLY A 87 4.46 19.29 -13.10
C GLY A 87 3.06 19.51 -13.71
N ARG A 88 2.58 18.55 -14.47
CA ARG A 88 1.26 18.44 -15.06
C ARG A 88 0.49 17.59 -14.09
N GLN A 89 -0.55 18.17 -13.53
CA GLN A 89 -1.63 17.45 -12.88
C GLN A 89 -2.22 16.46 -13.90
N ARG A 90 -1.54 15.32 -14.13
CA ARG A 90 -2.08 14.16 -14.83
C ARG A 90 -3.12 13.66 -13.86
N ARG A 91 -4.35 14.11 -14.09
CA ARG A 91 -5.51 13.75 -13.31
C ARG A 91 -5.46 12.23 -13.18
N LEU A 92 -5.25 11.76 -11.96
CA LEU A 92 -5.35 10.35 -11.68
C LEU A 92 -6.81 9.93 -11.60
N PHE A 93 -7.74 10.70 -12.17
CA PHE A 93 -9.18 10.45 -12.25
C PHE A 93 -9.69 11.01 -13.57
#